data_AF-A0A392QQM6-F1
#
_entry.id   AF-A0A392QQM6-F1
#
_cell.length_a   1.000
_cell.length_b   1.000
_cell.length_c   1.000
_cell.angle_alpha   90.00
_cell.angle_beta   90.00
_cell.angle_gamma   90.00
#
_symmetry.space_group_name_H-M   'P 1'
#
loop_
_entity.id
_entity.type
_entity.pdbx_description
1 polymer ?
#
loop_
_entity_poly.entity_id
_entity_poly.type
_entity_poly.pdbx_seq_one_letter_code
_entity_poly.pdbx_strand_id
1 'polypeptide(L)'
;GGNRRKYCGGVSNSISNTELICEEKIPKITINDVKYRILDWDDTTQKLTVAREDYSSGNVCAVNDNFKNSTFDNSLFQHYNNDVSNVTLLYNCDATANPQNPSLGSVDCGDSKIVVYTVVSAASGICTPSVIVVIPISVSRAGQLFTGNGIEEALKDGFDLKWTGNYGQCQGCIGSG
;
A
#
# COMPACT_ATOMS: atom_id res chain seq x y z
N GLY A 1 24.25 -21.98 -12.85
CA GLY A 1 24.87 -20.65 -12.82
C GLY A 1 24.35 -19.86 -14.00
N GLY A 2 23.63 -18.77 -13.74
CA GLY A 2 23.08 -17.90 -14.76
C GLY A 2 22.52 -16.67 -14.06
N ASN A 3 23.02 -15.49 -14.44
CA ASN A 3 22.82 -14.23 -13.74
C ASN A 3 21.33 -13.87 -13.61
N ARG A 4 20.76 -14.11 -12.42
CA ARG A 4 19.48 -13.54 -11.99
C ARG A 4 19.64 -12.02 -12.06
N ARG A 5 19.02 -11.37 -13.05
CA ARG A 5 19.00 -9.91 -13.11
C ARG A 5 18.25 -9.44 -11.87
N LYS A 6 18.94 -8.75 -10.97
CA LYS A 6 18.35 -8.18 -9.75
C LYS A 6 17.30 -7.11 -10.05
N TYR A 7 17.34 -6.58 -11.27
CA TYR A 7 16.58 -5.44 -11.75
C TYR A 7 15.69 -5.83 -12.90
N CYS A 8 14.45 -5.37 -12.82
CA CYS A 8 13.41 -5.61 -13.78
C CYS A 8 12.97 -4.23 -14.32
N GLY A 9 13.12 -3.97 -15.63
CA GLY A 9 12.91 -2.63 -16.23
C GLY A 9 14.20 -1.94 -16.65
N GLY A 10 14.62 -2.13 -17.89
CA GLY A 10 15.73 -1.40 -18.49
C GLY A 10 15.24 -0.11 -19.14
N VAL A 11 15.41 1.02 -18.48
CA VAL A 11 15.74 2.27 -19.19
C VAL A 11 16.98 2.84 -18.55
N SER A 12 18.07 2.87 -19.32
CA SER A 12 19.40 3.39 -18.94
C SER A 12 19.41 4.91 -18.64
N ASN A 13 18.25 5.55 -18.55
CA ASN A 13 18.12 6.99 -18.38
C ASN A 13 17.21 7.24 -17.16
N SER A 14 17.87 7.41 -16.01
CA SER A 14 17.38 7.99 -14.75
C SER A 14 15.95 8.55 -14.76
N ILE A 15 14.99 7.77 -14.28
CA ILE A 15 13.92 8.31 -13.43
C ILE A 15 14.25 7.79 -12.03
N SER A 16 14.78 8.67 -11.18
CA SER A 16 15.59 8.36 -10.00
C SER A 16 14.88 7.65 -8.85
N ASN A 17 13.61 7.28 -8.97
CA ASN A 17 12.78 6.94 -7.81
C ASN A 17 12.04 5.59 -7.94
N THR A 18 12.49 4.70 -8.83
CA THR A 18 11.83 3.40 -9.03
C THR A 18 12.88 2.30 -9.14
N GLU A 19 13.01 1.49 -8.10
CA GLU A 19 13.92 0.34 -8.05
C GLU A 19 13.09 -0.94 -7.89
N LEU A 20 13.06 -1.76 -8.95
CA LEU A 20 12.46 -3.08 -8.94
C LEU A 20 13.50 -4.09 -8.50
N ILE A 21 13.33 -4.67 -7.30
CA ILE A 21 14.25 -5.65 -6.73
C ILE A 21 13.60 -7.02 -6.79
N CYS A 22 14.08 -7.85 -7.71
CA CYS A 22 13.59 -9.21 -7.95
C CYS A 22 14.26 -10.22 -6.97
N GLU A 23 14.15 -9.95 -5.66
CA GLU A 23 14.67 -10.78 -4.56
C GLU A 23 13.61 -11.73 -3.98
N GLU A 24 14.00 -13.00 -3.80
CA GLU A 24 13.23 -14.10 -3.16
C GLU A 24 11.94 -14.57 -3.84
N LYS A 25 11.16 -15.43 -3.16
CA LYS A 25 9.92 -16.07 -3.64
C LYS A 25 8.75 -15.08 -3.82
N ILE A 26 8.84 -13.88 -3.24
CA ILE A 26 7.81 -12.85 -3.30
C ILE A 26 8.43 -11.60 -3.94
N PRO A 27 8.08 -11.26 -5.19
CA PRO A 27 8.65 -10.11 -5.88
C PRO A 27 8.26 -8.79 -5.19
N LYS A 28 9.20 -7.83 -5.15
CA LYS A 28 9.02 -6.53 -4.49
C LYS A 28 9.43 -5.36 -5.39
N ILE A 29 8.81 -4.21 -5.18
CA ILE A 29 9.12 -2.96 -5.86
C ILE A 29 9.23 -1.80 -4.87
N THR A 30 10.18 -0.89 -5.10
CA THR A 30 10.25 0.37 -4.37
C THR A 30 9.85 1.51 -5.31
N ILE A 31 8.83 2.29 -4.90
CA ILE A 31 8.34 3.46 -5.64
C ILE A 31 8.34 4.64 -4.66
N ASN A 32 9.06 5.72 -4.99
CA ASN A 32 9.15 6.92 -4.16
C ASN A 32 9.46 6.60 -2.68
N ASP A 33 10.48 5.77 -2.46
CA ASP A 33 10.96 5.28 -1.15
C ASP A 33 9.99 4.40 -0.34
N VAL A 34 8.83 4.05 -0.89
CA VAL A 34 7.91 3.08 -0.27
C VAL A 34 8.10 1.73 -0.94
N LYS A 35 8.24 0.68 -0.12
CA LYS A 35 8.42 -0.70 -0.59
C LYS A 35 7.08 -1.43 -0.63
N TYR A 36 6.84 -2.16 -1.72
CA TYR A 36 5.62 -2.91 -1.97
C TYR A 36 5.93 -4.35 -2.35
N ARG A 37 5.05 -5.27 -1.95
CA ARG A 37 4.97 -6.65 -2.46
C ARG A 37 4.11 -6.66 -3.70
N ILE A 38 4.55 -7.37 -4.73
CA ILE A 38 3.77 -7.66 -5.92
C ILE A 38 2.93 -8.90 -5.63
N LEU A 39 1.60 -8.76 -5.70
CA LEU A 39 0.63 -9.82 -5.44
C LEU A 39 0.14 -10.47 -6.73
N ASP A 40 -0.08 -9.67 -7.76
CA ASP A 40 -0.53 -10.13 -9.08
C ASP A 40 0.00 -9.21 -10.19
N TRP A 41 0.15 -9.75 -11.38
CA TRP A 41 0.67 -9.05 -12.56
C TRP A 41 -0.09 -9.50 -13.81
N ASP A 42 -0.93 -8.62 -14.35
CA ASP A 42 -1.69 -8.83 -15.58
C ASP A 42 -1.16 -7.95 -16.72
N ASP A 43 -0.42 -8.59 -17.64
CA ASP A 43 0.14 -7.93 -18.82
C ASP A 43 -0.90 -7.52 -19.86
N THR A 44 -2.05 -8.20 -19.90
CA THR A 44 -3.09 -7.94 -20.90
C THR A 44 -3.70 -6.56 -20.67
N THR A 45 -3.86 -6.20 -19.40
CA THR A 45 -4.47 -4.94 -18.97
C THR A 45 -3.45 -3.92 -18.44
N GLN A 46 -2.17 -4.30 -18.35
CA GLN A 46 -1.10 -3.53 -17.73
C GLN A 46 -1.39 -3.20 -16.26
N LYS A 47 -1.89 -4.19 -15.51
CA LYS A 47 -2.35 -4.04 -14.14
C LYS A 47 -1.45 -4.80 -13.16
N LEU A 48 -0.95 -4.07 -12.17
CA LEU A 48 -0.06 -4.57 -11.13
C LEU A 48 -0.75 -4.44 -9.78
N THR A 49 -1.06 -5.56 -9.12
CA THR A 49 -1.64 -5.54 -7.77
C THR A 49 -0.51 -5.55 -6.76
N VAL A 50 -0.48 -4.57 -5.85
CA VAL A 50 0.55 -4.45 -4.82
C VAL A 50 -0.02 -4.21 -3.44
N ALA A 51 0.67 -4.72 -2.42
CA ALA A 51 0.44 -4.38 -1.02
C ALA A 51 1.70 -3.73 -0.44
N ARG A 52 1.53 -2.79 0.48
CA ARG A 52 2.67 -2.18 1.18
C ARG A 52 3.42 -3.22 2.01
N GLU A 53 4.74 -3.27 1.86
CA GLU A 53 5.57 -4.28 2.52
C GLU A 53 5.46 -4.22 4.04
N ASP A 54 5.47 -3.01 4.61
CA ASP A 54 5.42 -2.78 6.05
C ASP A 54 4.05 -3.01 6.68
N TYR A 55 2.99 -3.08 5.87
CA TYR A 55 1.64 -3.45 6.29
C TYR A 55 1.18 -4.81 5.74
N SER A 56 2.09 -5.56 5.11
CA SER A 56 1.75 -6.79 4.38
C SER A 56 1.25 -7.95 5.26
N SER A 57 1.50 -7.89 6.57
CA SER A 57 0.91 -8.83 7.55
C SER A 57 -0.52 -8.44 7.94
N GLY A 58 -0.99 -7.25 7.52
CA GLY A 58 -2.24 -6.62 7.96
C GLY A 58 -2.19 -6.06 9.38
N ASN A 59 -1.05 -6.15 10.08
CA ASN A 59 -0.90 -5.64 11.43
C ASN A 59 -0.58 -4.14 11.42
N VAL A 60 -1.59 -3.31 11.69
CA VAL A 60 -1.42 -1.85 11.82
C VAL A 60 -0.62 -1.41 13.04
N CYS A 61 -0.43 -2.27 14.03
CA CYS A 61 0.28 -1.96 15.27
C CYS A 61 1.81 -2.09 15.14
N ALA A 62 2.30 -2.69 14.06
CA ALA A 62 3.72 -2.99 13.87
C ALA A 62 4.55 -1.81 13.30
N VAL A 63 4.01 -0.58 13.30
CA VAL A 63 4.63 0.56 12.63
C VAL A 63 5.94 0.98 13.28
N ASN A 64 6.92 1.29 12.42
CA ASN A 64 8.19 1.89 12.78
C ASN A 64 8.12 3.42 12.63
N ASP A 65 8.99 4.16 13.33
CA ASP A 65 8.99 5.63 13.33
C ASP A 65 9.32 6.26 11.96
N ASN A 66 9.60 5.46 10.92
CA ASN A 66 10.01 5.88 9.57
C ASN A 66 8.90 5.66 8.54
N PHE A 67 7.69 6.15 8.82
CA PHE A 67 6.57 6.07 7.89
C PHE A 67 6.71 7.08 6.75
N LYS A 68 6.34 6.65 5.53
CA LYS A 68 6.18 7.50 4.35
C LYS A 68 4.83 7.24 3.73
N ASN A 69 4.15 8.28 3.25
CA ASN A 69 2.93 8.11 2.48
C ASN A 69 3.25 7.59 1.08
N SER A 70 2.39 6.71 0.57
CA SER A 70 2.48 6.25 -0.81
C SER A 70 2.21 7.42 -1.76
N THR A 71 3.15 7.69 -2.66
CA THR A 71 3.02 8.69 -3.72
C THR A 71 3.46 8.07 -5.04
N PHE A 72 2.75 8.39 -6.11
CA PHE A 72 3.03 7.86 -7.45
C PHE A 72 3.36 8.97 -8.46
N ASP A 73 3.43 10.21 -7.99
CA ASP A 73 3.82 11.38 -8.78
C ASP A 73 5.20 11.16 -9.40
N ASN A 74 5.33 11.55 -10.66
CA ASN A 74 6.56 11.42 -11.45
C ASN A 74 7.14 9.99 -11.50
N SER A 75 6.32 8.97 -11.25
CA SER A 75 6.70 7.56 -11.36
C SER A 75 6.08 6.91 -12.60
N LEU A 76 6.66 5.79 -13.05
CA LEU A 76 6.12 4.99 -14.15
C LEU A 76 4.86 4.21 -13.76
N PHE A 77 4.47 4.25 -12.49
CA PHE A 77 3.29 3.62 -11.94
C PHE A 77 2.25 4.69 -11.60
N GLN A 78 0.99 4.42 -11.89
CA GLN A 78 -0.14 5.30 -11.59
C GLN A 78 -1.27 4.45 -11.02
N HIS A 79 -2.24 5.05 -10.33
CA HIS A 79 -3.42 4.30 -9.90
C HIS A 79 -4.14 3.66 -11.09
N TYR A 80 -4.52 2.40 -10.95
CA TYR A 80 -5.26 1.69 -11.98
C TYR A 80 -6.71 2.16 -11.99
N ASN A 81 -7.08 2.95 -13.00
CA ASN A 81 -8.43 3.52 -13.16
C ASN A 81 -8.91 4.24 -11.89
N ASN A 82 -10.22 4.15 -11.60
CA ASN A 82 -10.85 4.69 -10.39
C ASN A 82 -11.09 3.60 -9.33
N ASP A 83 -10.37 2.47 -9.41
CA ASP A 83 -10.60 1.29 -8.55
C ASP A 83 -9.78 1.34 -7.25
N VAL A 84 -9.14 2.49 -6.97
CA VAL A 84 -8.33 2.74 -5.78
C VAL A 84 -8.99 3.81 -4.92
N SER A 85 -9.06 3.54 -3.62
CA SER A 85 -9.42 4.46 -2.55
C SER A 85 -8.27 4.57 -1.56
N ASN A 86 -8.38 5.44 -0.56
CA ASN A 86 -7.38 5.61 0.48
C ASN A 86 -7.97 5.29 1.84
N VAL A 87 -7.25 4.48 2.63
CA VAL A 87 -7.46 4.41 4.07
C VAL A 87 -6.44 5.29 4.77
N THR A 88 -6.90 6.06 5.74
CA THR A 88 -6.07 6.88 6.61
C THR A 88 -5.99 6.20 7.97
N LEU A 89 -4.77 5.91 8.43
CA LEU A 89 -4.47 5.41 9.75
C LEU A 89 -3.99 6.56 10.64
N LEU A 90 -4.59 6.69 11.81
CA LEU A 90 -4.37 7.74 12.80
C LEU A 90 -3.81 7.09 14.08
N TYR A 91 -2.54 7.35 14.37
CA TYR A 91 -1.80 6.70 15.46
C TYR A 91 -1.72 7.58 16.70
N ASN A 92 -1.81 6.92 17.87
CA ASN A 92 -1.80 7.53 19.20
C ASN A 92 -2.90 8.59 19.32
N CYS A 93 -4.11 8.24 18.88
CA CYS A 93 -5.26 9.08 19.15
C CYS A 93 -5.68 8.93 20.61
N ASP A 94 -5.73 10.05 21.33
CA ASP A 94 -6.37 10.11 22.64
C ASP A 94 -7.80 9.57 22.48
N ALA A 95 -8.17 8.61 23.31
CA ALA A 95 -9.25 7.64 23.11
C ALA A 95 -10.70 8.20 23.09
N THR A 96 -10.96 9.27 22.34
CA THR A 96 -12.28 9.84 22.12
C THR A 96 -12.65 9.80 20.64
N ALA A 97 -12.37 8.68 19.95
CA ALA A 97 -12.96 8.42 18.65
C ALA A 97 -14.49 8.46 18.83
N ASN A 98 -15.17 9.38 18.16
CA ASN A 98 -16.61 9.56 18.31
C ASN A 98 -17.32 8.25 17.89
N PRO A 99 -17.96 7.52 18.82
CA PRO A 99 -18.59 6.23 18.54
C PRO A 99 -19.80 6.34 17.59
N GLN A 100 -20.22 7.55 17.22
CA GLN A 100 -21.35 7.79 16.32
C GLN A 100 -20.99 7.85 14.83
N ASN A 101 -19.72 7.79 14.45
CA ASN A 101 -19.37 7.82 13.03
C ASN A 101 -19.16 6.38 12.49
N PRO A 102 -20.11 5.83 11.71
CA PRO A 102 -20.02 4.46 11.19
C PRO A 102 -18.84 4.25 10.23
N SER A 103 -18.23 5.33 9.72
CA SER A 103 -17.05 5.28 8.84
C SER A 103 -15.70 5.27 9.57
N LEU A 104 -15.73 5.09 10.90
CA LEU A 104 -14.54 4.96 11.75
C LEU A 104 -14.45 3.53 12.29
N GLY A 105 -13.26 2.95 12.15
CA GLY A 105 -12.87 1.74 12.87
C GLY A 105 -11.65 2.00 13.74
N SER A 106 -11.36 1.08 14.65
CA SER A 106 -10.20 1.17 15.52
C SER A 106 -9.58 -0.19 15.80
N VAL A 107 -8.27 -0.23 15.91
CA VAL A 107 -7.51 -1.39 16.37
C VAL A 107 -6.83 -1.03 17.68
N ASP A 108 -7.05 -1.84 18.71
CA ASP A 108 -6.33 -1.77 19.98
C ASP A 108 -4.97 -2.47 19.81
N CYS A 109 -3.89 -1.71 20.00
CA CYS A 109 -2.52 -2.19 19.87
C CYS A 109 -1.88 -2.53 21.22
N GLY A 110 -2.62 -2.46 22.33
CA GLY A 110 -2.10 -2.59 23.68
C GLY A 110 -1.37 -1.33 24.14
N ASP A 111 -0.94 -1.31 25.41
CA ASP A 111 -0.21 -0.18 26.02
C ASP A 111 -0.88 1.19 25.86
N SER A 112 -2.22 1.22 25.89
CA SER A 112 -3.04 2.43 25.65
C SER A 112 -2.86 3.05 24.25
N LYS A 113 -2.30 2.30 23.29
CA LYS A 113 -2.17 2.72 21.89
C LYS A 113 -3.37 2.23 21.10
N ILE A 114 -4.14 3.17 20.56
CA ILE A 114 -5.24 2.88 19.64
C ILE A 114 -4.87 3.47 18.28
N VAL A 115 -5.09 2.67 17.23
CA VAL A 115 -5.01 3.13 15.84
C VAL A 115 -6.43 3.27 15.32
N VAL A 116 -6.82 4.51 15.00
CA VAL A 116 -8.10 4.79 14.36
C VAL A 116 -7.90 4.78 12.86
N TYR A 117 -8.82 4.19 12.11
CA TYR A 117 -8.77 4.21 10.65
C TYR A 117 -10.07 4.68 10.03
N THR A 118 -9.93 5.32 8.87
CA THR A 118 -11.07 5.84 8.11
C THR A 118 -10.80 5.89 6.61
N VAL A 119 -11.87 5.78 5.82
CA VAL A 119 -11.86 5.95 4.37
C VAL A 119 -12.44 7.30 3.93
N VAL A 120 -12.82 8.17 4.88
CA VAL A 120 -13.28 9.53 4.58
C VAL A 120 -12.14 10.54 4.67
N SER A 121 -12.20 11.58 3.83
CA SER A 121 -11.11 12.55 3.63
C SER A 121 -10.87 13.52 4.80
N ALA A 122 -11.76 13.56 5.79
CA ALA A 122 -11.66 14.47 6.93
C ALA A 122 -11.15 13.73 8.18
N ALA A 123 -9.83 13.52 8.25
CA ALA A 123 -9.19 13.12 9.52
C ALA A 123 -9.37 14.19 10.62
N SER A 124 -9.55 15.45 10.19
CA SER A 124 -9.77 16.61 11.05
C SER A 124 -11.04 16.47 11.90
N GLY A 125 -10.88 16.43 13.23
CA GLY A 125 -11.99 16.32 14.17
C GLY A 125 -12.31 14.91 14.65
N ILE A 126 -11.58 13.88 14.19
CA ILE A 126 -11.67 12.52 14.74
C ILE A 126 -10.88 12.42 16.06
N CYS A 127 -9.64 12.88 16.03
CA CYS A 127 -8.70 12.91 17.16
C CYS A 127 -7.46 13.75 16.78
N THR A 128 -6.51 13.89 17.71
CA THR A 128 -5.21 14.53 17.48
C THR A 128 -4.12 13.44 17.34
N PRO A 129 -3.89 12.90 16.13
CA PRO A 129 -2.89 11.85 15.94
C PRO A 129 -1.47 12.42 16.00
N SER A 130 -0.55 11.64 16.54
CA SER A 130 0.90 11.92 16.45
C SER A 130 1.48 11.55 15.09
N VAL A 131 0.88 10.56 14.43
CA VAL A 131 1.32 10.01 13.14
C VAL A 131 0.10 9.73 12.28
N ILE A 132 0.16 10.16 11.01
CA ILE A 132 -0.88 9.95 10.00
C ILE A 132 -0.25 9.20 8.84
N VAL A 133 -0.81 8.04 8.51
CA VAL A 133 -0.37 7.25 7.36
C VAL A 133 -1.54 7.06 6.39
N VAL A 134 -1.33 7.41 5.14
CA VAL A 134 -2.31 7.21 4.07
C VAL A 134 -1.85 6.06 3.18
N ILE A 135 -2.71 5.04 3.06
CA ILE A 135 -2.42 3.82 2.31
C ILE A 135 -3.51 3.63 1.25
N PRO A 136 -3.13 3.51 -0.04
CA PRO A 136 -4.08 3.15 -1.07
C PRO A 136 -4.58 1.71 -0.87
N ILE A 137 -5.87 1.49 -1.13
CA ILE A 137 -6.56 0.20 -1.04
C ILE A 137 -7.56 0.07 -2.20
N SER A 138 -8.00 -1.14 -2.51
CA SER A 138 -9.08 -1.31 -3.50
C SER A 138 -10.41 -0.69 -3.02
N VAL A 139 -11.20 -0.15 -3.95
CA VAL A 139 -12.53 0.43 -3.66
C VAL A 139 -13.49 -0.59 -3.04
N SER A 140 -13.41 -1.85 -3.45
CA SER A 140 -14.23 -2.94 -2.87
C SER A 140 -13.95 -3.12 -1.37
N ARG A 141 -12.68 -3.05 -0.96
CA ARG A 141 -12.28 -3.10 0.45
C ARG A 141 -12.66 -1.83 1.19
N ALA A 142 -12.52 -0.66 0.56
CA ALA A 142 -12.99 0.59 1.17
C ALA A 142 -14.49 0.55 1.51
N GLY A 143 -15.31 -0.07 0.63
CA GLY A 143 -16.73 -0.34 0.88
C GLY A 143 -16.99 -1.17 2.15
N GLN A 144 -16.12 -2.14 2.44
CA GLN A 144 -16.24 -3.00 3.62
C GLN A 144 -15.82 -2.29 4.91
N LEU A 145 -14.83 -1.39 4.84
CA LEU A 145 -14.35 -0.63 6.01
C LEU A 145 -15.42 0.30 6.60
N PHE A 146 -16.46 0.69 5.85
CA PHE A 146 -17.63 1.41 6.38
C PHE A 146 -18.43 0.62 7.42
N THR A 147 -18.17 -0.68 7.57
CA THR A 147 -18.78 -1.51 8.62
C THR A 147 -17.88 -1.66 9.85
N GLY A 148 -16.75 -0.92 9.89
CA GLY A 148 -15.81 -0.94 11.00
C GLY A 148 -14.91 -2.17 11.06
N ASN A 149 -14.94 -3.04 10.05
CA ASN A 149 -14.14 -4.28 9.99
C ASN A 149 -13.41 -4.40 8.65
N GLY A 150 -12.37 -5.24 8.58
CA GLY A 150 -11.73 -5.62 7.31
C GLY A 150 -10.42 -4.91 6.99
N ILE A 151 -9.84 -4.18 7.95
CA ILE A 151 -8.59 -3.42 7.72
C ILE A 151 -7.40 -4.34 7.42
N GLU A 152 -7.35 -5.51 8.07
CA GLU A 152 -6.30 -6.50 7.84
C GLU A 152 -6.32 -7.00 6.39
N GLU A 153 -7.50 -7.37 5.90
CA GLU A 153 -7.73 -7.82 4.52
C GLU A 153 -7.49 -6.70 3.51
N ALA A 154 -7.93 -5.47 3.82
CA ALA A 154 -7.69 -4.32 2.94
C ALA A 154 -6.20 -4.07 2.72
N LEU A 155 -5.38 -4.19 3.78
CA LEU A 155 -3.93 -4.01 3.70
C LEU A 155 -3.22 -5.18 3.01
N LYS A 156 -3.70 -6.40 3.22
CA LYS A 156 -3.16 -7.61 2.57
C LYS A 156 -3.46 -7.69 1.09
N ASP A 157 -4.68 -7.34 0.69
CA ASP A 157 -5.12 -7.33 -0.70
C ASP A 157 -4.53 -6.17 -1.49
N GLY A 158 -4.27 -5.05 -0.82
CA GLY A 158 -3.62 -3.90 -1.42
C GLY A 158 -4.49 -3.20 -2.48
N PHE A 159 -3.83 -2.78 -3.57
CA PHE A 159 -4.43 -1.94 -4.61
C PHE A 159 -3.77 -2.15 -5.97
N ASP A 160 -4.48 -1.75 -7.01
CA ASP A 160 -4.04 -1.91 -8.39
C ASP A 160 -3.33 -0.64 -8.90
N LEU A 161 -2.19 -0.85 -9.55
CA LEU A 161 -1.41 0.15 -10.26
C LEU A 161 -1.42 -0.16 -11.75
N LYS A 162 -1.49 0.88 -12.57
CA LYS A 162 -1.16 0.82 -13.99
C LYS A 162 0.29 1.19 -14.18
N TRP A 163 1.05 0.39 -14.91
CA TRP A 163 2.39 0.80 -15.33
C TRP A 163 2.36 1.38 -16.74
N THR A 164 3.24 2.35 -16.99
CA THR A 164 3.54 2.87 -18.31
C THR A 164 5.00 2.52 -18.65
N GLY A 165 5.23 1.85 -19.78
CA GLY A 165 6.57 1.40 -20.19
C GLY A 165 6.64 -0.06 -20.64
N ASN A 166 7.84 -0.51 -21.02
CA ASN A 166 8.09 -1.87 -21.52
C ASN A 166 8.69 -2.75 -20.42
N TYR A 167 7.82 -3.44 -19.67
CA TYR A 167 8.20 -4.33 -18.57
C TYR A 167 8.07 -5.82 -18.93
N GLY A 168 8.08 -6.20 -20.21
CA GLY A 168 8.12 -7.61 -20.62
C GLY A 168 9.31 -8.40 -20.04
N GLN A 169 10.36 -7.70 -19.59
CA GLN A 169 11.51 -8.28 -18.87
C GLN A 169 11.23 -8.61 -17.39
N CYS A 170 10.19 -8.03 -16.77
CA CYS A 170 9.74 -8.36 -15.42
C CYS A 170 8.98 -9.69 -15.37
N GLN A 171 8.33 -10.09 -16.48
CA GLN A 171 7.57 -11.34 -16.58
C GLN A 171 8.41 -12.56 -16.19
N GLY A 172 9.69 -12.58 -16.61
CA GLY A 172 10.62 -13.67 -16.29
C GLY A 172 10.90 -13.85 -14.79
N CYS A 173 10.70 -12.81 -13.98
CA CYS A 173 10.90 -12.86 -12.53
C CYS A 173 9.69 -13.38 -11.77
N ILE A 174 8.49 -13.34 -12.35
CA ILE A 174 7.26 -13.83 -11.73
C ILE A 174 6.98 -15.28 -12.19
N GLY A 175 7.25 -15.62 -13.45
CA GLY A 175 6.97 -16.94 -14.01
C GLY A 175 7.94 -18.07 -13.61
N SER A 176 8.97 -17.79 -12.80
CA SER A 176 9.96 -18.80 -12.35
C SER A 176 9.76 -19.25 -10.89
N GLY A 177 8.56 -19.03 -10.34
CA GLY A 177 8.14 -19.53 -9.02
C GLY A 177 8.01 -21.05 -8.96
#